data_AF-A0A6V6YRW5-F1
#
_entry.id   AF-A0A6V6YRW5-F1
#
_cell.length_a   1.000
_cell.length_b   1.000
_cell.length_c   1.000
_cell.angle_alpha   90.00
_cell.angle_beta   90.00
_cell.angle_gamma   90.00
#
_symmetry.space_group_name_H-M   'P 1'
#
loop_
_entity.id
_entity.type
_entity.pdbx_description
1 polymer ?
#
loop_
_entity_poly.entity_id
_entity_poly.type
_entity_poly.pdbx_seq_one_letter_code
_entity_poly.pdbx_strand_id
1 'polypeptide(L)'
;MIKKLPILFLVLFLFQIEFTFSQTSDSNNPIDNFVTAMNNAGLSKSQVTKIRDLIIERNRLIAEDTKLQNELKAKYPFVFHDEETTTKYSNQQFARALSEIITIAQFKQLFLPQLDARIKLIANDKFNLLKKRHKFTQDQETKLKKLLSETTTNEIVTKEYYNYDKDLSWNNYTEEKIKSSDKERELLKSFGLFYSKNTKTDTLIKKLNEAKVDVERINQIILALQVLQERNDKRLKTWRENDAAYAFNFHDPGDDEYAIYLDFREQLSKILKIEEFETVFVSQMQNRIIRDTQKEFQALKDAYKLNDQQYNEIEKLVLDKNTEKIVTEEYYKYSYELYQQKLRAVEYRHEKNIRETIQKMVNVTTEIKK
;
A
#
# COMPACT_ATOMS: atom_id res chain seq x y z
N MET A 1 -28.44 -5.25 2.74
CA MET A 1 -28.76 -3.81 2.84
C MET A 1 -27.55 -2.99 2.40
N ILE A 2 -27.53 -2.54 1.16
CA ILE A 2 -26.40 -1.80 0.58
C ILE A 2 -26.63 -0.31 0.85
N LYS A 3 -25.81 0.29 1.73
CA LYS A 3 -25.74 1.74 1.95
C LYS A 3 -25.03 2.41 0.76
N LYS A 4 -25.78 2.70 -0.31
CA LYS A 4 -25.35 3.61 -1.39
C LYS A 4 -25.67 5.05 -0.98
N LEU A 5 -24.77 5.73 -0.29
CA LEU A 5 -24.97 7.16 0.02
C LEU A 5 -23.66 7.96 0.17
N PRO A 6 -22.91 8.16 -0.93
CA PRO A 6 -22.09 9.38 -1.07
C PRO A 6 -22.32 10.15 -2.37
N ILE A 7 -22.92 9.54 -3.39
CA ILE A 7 -23.15 10.17 -4.71
C ILE A 7 -24.38 11.10 -4.67
N LEU A 8 -25.41 10.74 -3.87
CA LEU A 8 -26.62 11.55 -3.73
C LEU A 8 -26.35 12.92 -3.10
N PHE A 9 -25.35 13.03 -2.22
CA PHE A 9 -24.97 14.30 -1.57
C PHE A 9 -24.25 15.27 -2.51
N LEU A 10 -23.53 14.77 -3.52
CA LEU A 10 -22.86 15.62 -4.50
C LEU A 10 -23.86 16.19 -5.51
N VAL A 11 -24.84 15.39 -5.91
CA VAL A 11 -25.92 15.81 -6.83
C VAL A 11 -26.90 16.76 -6.15
N LEU A 12 -27.27 16.52 -4.88
CA LEU A 12 -28.14 17.43 -4.11
C LEU A 12 -27.48 18.79 -3.80
N PHE A 13 -26.14 18.85 -3.69
CA PHE A 13 -25.43 20.10 -3.45
C PHE A 13 -25.35 20.98 -4.72
N LEU A 14 -25.31 20.37 -5.91
CA LEU A 14 -25.40 21.09 -7.17
C LEU A 14 -26.81 21.67 -7.40
N PHE A 15 -27.87 20.95 -7.00
CA PHE A 15 -29.26 21.46 -7.06
C PHE A 15 -29.55 22.60 -6.07
N GLN A 16 -28.91 22.63 -4.89
CA GLN A 16 -29.04 23.78 -3.98
C GLN A 16 -28.41 25.05 -4.55
N ILE A 17 -27.39 24.93 -5.40
CA ILE A 17 -26.83 26.09 -6.12
C ILE A 17 -27.85 26.59 -7.16
N GLU A 18 -28.53 25.71 -7.89
CA GLU A 18 -29.54 26.14 -8.87
C GLU A 18 -30.78 26.80 -8.23
N PHE A 19 -31.24 26.32 -7.07
CA PHE A 19 -32.47 26.86 -6.45
C PHE A 19 -32.25 28.19 -5.70
N THR A 20 -31.03 28.43 -5.18
CA THR A 20 -30.72 29.68 -4.47
C THR A 20 -30.35 30.82 -5.44
N PHE A 21 -30.01 30.51 -6.70
CA PHE A 21 -29.69 31.51 -7.73
C PHE A 21 -30.90 32.01 -8.54
N SER A 22 -32.11 31.53 -8.23
CA SER A 22 -33.34 31.97 -8.93
C SER A 22 -34.01 33.20 -8.31
N GLN A 23 -33.71 33.55 -7.05
CA GLN A 23 -34.35 34.70 -6.40
C GLN A 23 -33.44 35.38 -5.38
N THR A 24 -32.60 36.30 -5.84
CA THR A 24 -32.37 37.61 -5.20
C THR A 24 -31.56 38.49 -6.15
N SER A 25 -32.23 39.49 -6.69
CA SER A 25 -31.65 40.65 -7.34
C SER A 25 -30.93 41.50 -6.29
N ASP A 26 -29.61 41.34 -6.16
CA ASP A 26 -28.73 42.41 -5.68
C ASP A 26 -27.38 42.31 -6.40
N SER A 27 -27.14 43.30 -7.23
CA SER A 27 -26.10 43.35 -8.27
C SER A 27 -24.73 43.74 -7.69
N ASN A 28 -24.01 42.75 -7.15
CA ASN A 28 -22.56 42.70 -7.19
C ASN A 28 -22.18 41.38 -7.85
N ASN A 29 -21.69 41.43 -9.09
CA ASN A 29 -21.45 40.24 -9.92
C ASN A 29 -20.52 39.26 -9.16
N PRO A 30 -20.88 37.97 -8.98
CA PRO A 30 -20.01 36.97 -8.35
C PRO A 30 -18.59 36.91 -8.97
N ILE A 31 -18.47 37.28 -10.24
CA ILE A 31 -17.20 37.43 -10.96
C ILE A 31 -16.36 38.58 -10.39
N ASP A 32 -16.94 39.71 -10.01
CA ASP A 32 -16.22 40.87 -9.47
C ASP A 32 -15.67 40.59 -8.06
N ASN A 33 -16.42 39.84 -7.25
CA ASN A 33 -15.93 39.32 -5.97
C ASN A 33 -14.76 38.34 -6.18
N PHE A 34 -14.82 37.51 -7.21
CA PHE A 34 -13.73 36.59 -7.56
C PHE A 34 -12.50 37.32 -8.11
N VAL A 35 -12.65 38.46 -8.79
CA VAL A 35 -11.53 39.33 -9.21
C VAL A 35 -10.71 39.80 -8.02
N THR A 36 -11.37 40.14 -6.91
CA THR A 36 -10.66 40.51 -5.68
C THR A 36 -9.82 39.34 -5.15
N ALA A 37 -10.37 38.13 -5.15
CA ALA A 37 -9.63 36.92 -4.76
C ALA A 37 -8.45 36.62 -5.72
N MET A 38 -8.64 36.82 -7.03
CA MET A 38 -7.58 36.70 -8.04
C MET A 38 -6.43 37.68 -7.82
N ASN A 39 -6.74 38.94 -7.54
CA ASN A 39 -5.72 39.95 -7.21
C ASN A 39 -4.98 39.59 -5.93
N ASN A 40 -5.70 39.13 -4.89
CA ASN A 40 -5.10 38.71 -3.62
C ASN A 40 -4.23 37.46 -3.74
N ALA A 41 -4.53 36.57 -4.69
CA ALA A 41 -3.70 35.42 -5.05
C ALA A 41 -2.52 35.77 -5.98
N GLY A 42 -2.28 37.07 -6.21
CA GLY A 42 -1.14 37.57 -6.96
C GLY A 42 -1.23 37.36 -8.48
N LEU A 43 -2.44 37.22 -9.04
CA LEU A 43 -2.60 37.12 -10.48
C LEU A 43 -2.35 38.47 -11.16
N SER A 44 -1.66 38.45 -12.29
CA SER A 44 -1.51 39.63 -13.15
C SER A 44 -2.85 40.04 -13.77
N LYS A 45 -3.00 41.33 -14.11
CA LYS A 45 -4.20 41.83 -14.80
C LYS A 45 -4.55 41.01 -16.06
N SER A 46 -3.53 40.59 -16.81
CA SER A 46 -3.69 39.73 -17.99
C SER A 46 -4.30 38.36 -17.65
N GLN A 47 -3.82 37.71 -16.58
CA GLN A 47 -4.40 36.45 -16.10
C GLN A 47 -5.84 36.63 -15.62
N VAL A 48 -6.11 37.69 -14.87
CA VAL A 48 -7.47 38.03 -14.38
C VAL A 48 -8.45 38.18 -15.54
N THR A 49 -8.07 38.92 -16.60
CA THR A 49 -8.90 39.07 -17.79
C THR A 49 -9.15 37.73 -18.47
N LYS A 50 -8.11 36.92 -18.70
CA LYS A 50 -8.26 35.60 -19.33
C LYS A 50 -9.19 34.67 -18.55
N ILE A 51 -9.07 34.64 -17.22
CA ILE A 51 -9.94 33.80 -16.37
C ILE A 51 -11.39 34.31 -16.40
N ARG A 52 -11.59 35.63 -16.41
CA ARG A 52 -12.92 36.22 -16.54
C ARG A 52 -13.58 35.79 -17.85
N ASP A 53 -12.85 35.88 -18.95
CA ASP A 53 -13.35 35.51 -20.27
C ASP A 53 -13.64 34.01 -20.35
N LEU A 54 -12.81 33.16 -19.72
CA LEU A 54 -13.08 31.72 -19.58
C LEU A 54 -14.36 31.41 -18.79
N ILE A 55 -14.64 32.14 -17.70
CA ILE A 55 -15.86 31.95 -16.91
C ILE A 55 -17.09 32.33 -17.73
N ILE A 56 -17.02 33.45 -18.45
CA ILE A 56 -18.10 33.92 -19.33
C ILE A 56 -18.37 32.88 -20.42
N GLU A 57 -17.32 32.38 -21.06
CA GLU A 57 -17.44 31.39 -22.13
C GLU A 57 -18.01 30.06 -21.64
N ARG A 58 -17.54 29.55 -20.50
CA ARG A 58 -18.12 28.35 -19.85
C ARG A 58 -19.62 28.53 -19.62
N ASN A 59 -20.02 29.66 -19.05
CA ASN A 59 -21.43 29.92 -18.74
C ASN A 59 -22.28 30.06 -20.00
N ARG A 60 -21.73 30.65 -21.08
CA ARG A 60 -22.38 30.72 -22.40
C ARG A 60 -22.64 29.31 -22.95
N LEU A 61 -21.62 28.44 -22.95
CA LEU A 61 -21.74 27.07 -23.46
C LEU A 61 -22.78 26.24 -22.70
N ILE A 62 -22.82 26.37 -21.37
CA ILE A 62 -23.83 25.69 -20.54
C ILE A 62 -25.24 26.23 -20.85
N ALA A 63 -25.41 27.54 -20.97
CA ALA A 63 -26.71 28.14 -21.27
C ALA A 63 -27.23 27.74 -22.66
N GLU A 64 -26.35 27.66 -23.66
CA GLU A 64 -26.68 27.20 -25.02
C GLU A 64 -27.11 25.74 -25.03
N ASP A 65 -26.43 24.86 -24.29
CA ASP A 65 -26.82 23.46 -24.15
C ASP A 65 -28.18 23.33 -23.46
N THR A 66 -28.40 24.04 -22.35
CA THR A 66 -29.72 24.07 -21.67
C THR A 66 -30.83 24.54 -22.60
N LYS A 67 -30.59 25.54 -23.43
CA LYS A 67 -31.56 26.02 -24.42
C LYS A 67 -31.86 24.94 -25.46
N LEU A 68 -30.83 24.31 -26.01
CA LEU A 68 -30.97 23.21 -26.98
C LEU A 68 -31.76 22.04 -26.37
N GLN A 69 -31.50 21.69 -25.11
CA GLN A 69 -32.26 20.66 -24.40
C GLN A 69 -33.75 20.99 -24.32
N ASN A 70 -34.07 22.24 -23.97
CA ASN A 70 -35.46 22.68 -23.88
C ASN A 70 -36.15 22.64 -25.25
N GLU A 71 -35.45 23.03 -26.32
CA GLU A 71 -35.95 22.93 -27.69
C GLU A 71 -36.20 21.47 -28.12
N LEU A 72 -35.28 20.56 -27.80
CA LEU A 72 -35.42 19.13 -28.11
C LEU A 72 -36.56 18.49 -27.32
N LYS A 73 -36.70 18.80 -26.02
CA LYS A 73 -37.79 18.31 -25.15
C LYS A 73 -39.16 18.81 -25.63
N ALA A 74 -39.23 20.01 -26.20
CA ALA A 74 -40.46 20.54 -26.79
C ALA A 74 -40.82 19.87 -28.13
N LYS A 75 -39.82 19.40 -28.89
CA LYS A 75 -40.01 18.86 -30.25
C LYS A 75 -40.20 17.35 -30.30
N TYR A 76 -39.61 16.61 -29.37
CA TYR A 76 -39.59 15.14 -29.40
C TYR A 76 -40.17 14.54 -28.12
N PRO A 77 -40.97 13.45 -28.22
CA PRO A 77 -41.54 12.78 -27.05
C PRO A 77 -40.48 12.06 -26.19
N PHE A 78 -39.31 11.77 -26.77
CA PHE A 78 -38.15 11.22 -26.07
C PHE A 78 -36.88 11.91 -26.58
N VAL A 79 -36.03 12.36 -25.66
CA VAL A 79 -34.74 12.97 -25.96
C VAL A 79 -33.66 12.08 -25.35
N PHE A 80 -32.81 11.50 -26.20
CA PHE A 80 -31.61 10.78 -25.76
C PHE A 80 -30.49 11.79 -25.57
N HIS A 81 -30.41 12.35 -24.38
CA HIS A 81 -29.34 13.28 -24.02
C HIS A 81 -28.73 12.92 -22.67
N ASP A 82 -27.43 13.15 -22.57
CA ASP A 82 -26.64 12.95 -21.36
C ASP A 82 -26.16 14.32 -20.86
N GLU A 83 -27.07 15.01 -20.17
CA GLU A 83 -26.86 16.34 -19.54
C GLU A 83 -25.63 16.32 -18.60
N GLU A 84 -25.37 15.16 -17.98
CA GLU A 84 -24.21 14.93 -17.12
C GLU A 84 -22.90 14.98 -17.93
N THR A 85 -22.89 14.46 -19.16
CA THR A 85 -21.70 14.42 -20.01
C THR A 85 -21.33 15.79 -20.61
N THR A 86 -22.29 16.61 -21.04
CA THR A 86 -21.99 17.94 -21.62
C THR A 86 -21.47 18.93 -20.58
N THR A 87 -22.15 19.01 -19.42
CA THR A 87 -21.71 19.88 -18.31
C THR A 87 -20.34 19.45 -17.79
N LYS A 88 -20.11 18.14 -17.66
CA LYS A 88 -18.81 17.59 -17.28
C LYS A 88 -17.71 17.91 -18.29
N TYR A 89 -18.00 17.80 -19.58
CA TYR A 89 -17.05 18.16 -20.64
C TYR A 89 -16.68 19.65 -20.59
N SER A 90 -17.67 20.54 -20.51
CA SER A 90 -17.44 21.98 -20.39
C SER A 90 -16.64 22.35 -19.13
N ASN A 91 -16.89 21.67 -18.01
CA ASN A 91 -16.10 21.84 -16.78
C ASN A 91 -14.66 21.34 -16.93
N GLN A 92 -14.43 20.23 -17.63
CA GLN A 92 -13.09 19.72 -17.90
C GLN A 92 -12.29 20.66 -18.81
N GLN A 93 -12.91 21.19 -19.86
CA GLN A 93 -12.27 22.18 -20.74
C GLN A 93 -11.94 23.46 -19.98
N PHE A 94 -12.85 23.94 -19.13
CA PHE A 94 -12.60 25.07 -18.26
C PHE A 94 -11.41 24.80 -17.32
N ALA A 95 -11.38 23.65 -16.64
CA ALA A 95 -10.30 23.29 -15.72
C ALA A 95 -8.95 23.19 -16.43
N ARG A 96 -8.93 22.62 -17.64
CA ARG A 96 -7.72 22.56 -18.48
C ARG A 96 -7.22 23.95 -18.82
N ALA A 97 -8.07 24.79 -19.40
CA ALA A 97 -7.70 26.15 -19.78
C ALA A 97 -7.30 27.02 -18.58
N LEU A 98 -7.95 26.82 -17.43
CA LEU A 98 -7.57 27.48 -16.18
C LEU A 98 -6.17 27.05 -15.73
N SER A 99 -5.83 25.75 -15.81
CA SER A 99 -4.51 25.24 -15.42
C SER A 99 -3.36 25.79 -16.28
N GLU A 100 -3.64 26.18 -17.52
CA GLU A 100 -2.66 26.83 -18.42
C GLU A 100 -2.44 28.31 -18.06
N ILE A 101 -3.34 28.93 -17.28
CA ILE A 101 -3.25 30.33 -16.88
C ILE A 101 -2.67 30.48 -15.46
N ILE A 102 -2.98 29.56 -14.56
CA ILE A 102 -2.58 29.64 -13.14
C ILE A 102 -1.76 28.44 -12.70
N THR A 103 -0.81 28.69 -11.80
CA THR A 103 -0.06 27.63 -11.13
C THR A 103 -0.90 26.92 -10.07
N ILE A 104 -0.49 25.71 -9.68
CA ILE A 104 -1.12 24.98 -8.56
C ILE A 104 -1.10 25.77 -7.24
N ALA A 105 -0.07 26.59 -7.01
CA ALA A 105 0.02 27.45 -5.82
C ALA A 105 -1.05 28.55 -5.82
N GLN A 106 -1.28 29.18 -6.98
CA GLN A 106 -2.35 30.17 -7.17
C GLN A 106 -3.72 29.51 -7.10
N PHE A 107 -3.89 28.32 -7.70
CA PHE A 107 -5.11 27.53 -7.59
C PHE A 107 -5.44 27.24 -6.12
N LYS A 108 -4.45 26.79 -5.33
CA LYS A 108 -4.61 26.56 -3.89
C LYS A 108 -5.13 27.82 -3.20
N GLN A 109 -4.55 28.98 -3.44
CA GLN A 109 -5.00 30.23 -2.79
C GLN A 109 -6.44 30.60 -3.17
N LEU A 110 -6.82 30.39 -4.43
CA LEU A 110 -8.16 30.75 -4.92
C LEU A 110 -9.27 29.81 -4.44
N PHE A 111 -9.00 28.51 -4.45
CA PHE A 111 -10.04 27.49 -4.27
C PHE A 111 -10.00 26.79 -2.90
N LEU A 112 -8.95 26.99 -2.09
CA LEU A 112 -8.87 26.40 -0.76
C LEU A 112 -10.10 26.70 0.12
N PRO A 113 -10.69 27.91 0.15
CA PRO A 113 -11.89 28.17 0.94
C PRO A 113 -13.07 27.26 0.58
N GLN A 114 -13.21 26.87 -0.69
CA GLN A 114 -14.26 25.97 -1.16
C GLN A 114 -13.97 24.50 -0.80
N LEU A 115 -12.70 24.15 -0.63
CA LEU A 115 -12.24 22.79 -0.33
C LEU A 115 -12.08 22.53 1.18
N ASP A 116 -12.06 23.56 2.01
CA ASP A 116 -11.69 23.50 3.42
C ASP A 116 -12.55 22.52 4.24
N ALA A 117 -13.87 22.52 4.03
CA ALA A 117 -14.78 21.59 4.71
C ALA A 117 -14.44 20.12 4.38
N ARG A 118 -14.17 19.82 3.11
CA ARG A 118 -13.80 18.48 2.64
C ARG A 118 -12.43 18.06 3.17
N ILE A 119 -11.46 18.98 3.17
CA ILE A 119 -10.13 18.76 3.74
C ILE A 119 -10.24 18.42 5.22
N LYS A 120 -10.98 19.21 6.00
CA LYS A 120 -11.20 18.98 7.43
C LYS A 120 -11.84 17.64 7.72
N LEU A 121 -12.88 17.26 6.97
CA LEU A 121 -13.55 15.97 7.11
C LEU A 121 -12.55 14.82 6.92
N ILE A 122 -11.85 14.79 5.78
CA ILE A 122 -10.93 13.70 5.42
C ILE A 122 -9.73 13.66 6.37
N ALA A 123 -9.17 14.80 6.75
CA ALA A 123 -8.08 14.86 7.72
C ALA A 123 -8.51 14.32 9.09
N ASN A 124 -9.73 14.65 9.55
CA ASN A 124 -10.29 14.11 10.78
C ASN A 124 -10.55 12.59 10.68
N ASP A 125 -11.02 12.09 9.54
CA ASP A 125 -11.20 10.65 9.34
C ASP A 125 -9.88 9.90 9.43
N LYS A 126 -8.83 10.41 8.76
CA LYS A 126 -7.46 9.88 8.88
C LYS A 126 -6.98 9.89 10.33
N PHE A 127 -7.18 11.00 11.05
CA PHE A 127 -6.82 11.14 12.45
C PHE A 127 -7.56 10.12 13.34
N ASN A 128 -8.87 9.99 13.17
CA ASN A 128 -9.70 9.05 13.92
C ASN A 128 -9.29 7.59 13.69
N LEU A 129 -8.87 7.24 12.48
CA LEU A 129 -8.32 5.91 12.18
C LEU A 129 -7.02 5.64 12.94
N LEU A 130 -6.11 6.61 13.00
CA LEU A 130 -4.86 6.49 13.77
C LEU A 130 -5.12 6.44 15.28
N LYS A 131 -6.09 7.22 15.77
CA LYS A 131 -6.49 7.23 17.19
C LYS A 131 -7.11 5.91 17.67
N LYS A 132 -7.67 5.12 16.75
CA LYS A 132 -8.09 3.73 17.06
C LYS A 132 -6.91 2.79 17.28
N ARG A 133 -5.75 3.10 16.71
CA ARG A 133 -4.55 2.23 16.71
C ARG A 133 -3.51 2.64 17.75
N HIS A 134 -3.44 3.94 18.08
CA HIS A 134 -2.43 4.50 18.96
C HIS A 134 -3.06 5.41 20.01
N LYS A 135 -2.44 5.44 21.21
CA LYS A 135 -2.77 6.41 22.25
C LYS A 135 -1.81 7.59 22.15
N PHE A 136 -2.34 8.75 21.79
CA PHE A 136 -1.55 9.98 21.64
C PHE A 136 -1.63 10.85 22.89
N THR A 137 -0.57 11.59 23.19
CA THR A 137 -0.63 12.75 24.08
C THR A 137 -1.26 13.94 23.36
N GLN A 138 -1.67 14.97 24.10
CA GLN A 138 -2.30 16.16 23.51
C GLN A 138 -1.38 16.92 22.53
N ASP A 139 -0.07 16.98 22.83
CA ASP A 139 0.93 17.57 21.94
C ASP A 139 1.07 16.75 20.64
N GLN A 140 1.12 15.42 20.76
CA GLN A 140 1.18 14.51 19.60
C GLN A 140 -0.09 14.62 18.74
N GLU A 141 -1.29 14.69 19.35
CA GLU A 141 -2.54 14.89 18.60
C GLU A 141 -2.52 16.21 17.81
N THR A 142 -2.00 17.27 18.41
CA THR A 142 -1.93 18.60 17.78
C THR A 142 -1.00 18.58 16.57
N LYS A 143 0.20 18.01 16.72
CA LYS A 143 1.18 17.84 15.64
C LYS A 143 0.63 16.95 14.52
N LEU A 144 -0.03 15.84 14.87
CA LEU A 144 -0.61 14.92 13.90
C LEU A 144 -1.78 15.56 13.12
N LYS A 145 -2.70 16.26 13.80
CA LYS A 145 -3.80 16.98 13.12
C LYS A 145 -3.28 18.05 12.18
N LYS A 146 -2.24 18.80 12.57
CA LYS A 146 -1.59 19.78 11.70
C LYS A 146 -1.03 19.13 10.45
N LEU A 147 -0.26 18.05 10.61
CA LEU A 147 0.32 17.32 9.48
C LEU A 147 -0.78 16.76 8.56
N LEU A 148 -1.78 16.07 9.10
CA LEU A 148 -2.85 15.47 8.31
C LEU A 148 -3.69 16.50 7.56
N SER A 149 -3.87 17.69 8.13
CA SER A 149 -4.51 18.82 7.45
C SER A 149 -3.67 19.32 6.28
N GLU A 150 -2.36 19.52 6.49
CA GLU A 150 -1.42 19.95 5.43
C GLU A 150 -1.37 18.94 4.27
N THR A 151 -1.16 17.66 4.58
CA THR A 151 -1.02 16.60 3.59
C THR A 151 -2.31 16.36 2.83
N THR A 152 -3.45 16.34 3.52
CA THR A 152 -4.77 16.22 2.89
C THR A 152 -5.10 17.43 2.01
N THR A 153 -4.66 18.63 2.40
CA THR A 153 -4.79 19.82 1.55
C THR A 153 -4.04 19.63 0.24
N ASN A 154 -2.78 19.20 0.29
CA ASN A 154 -1.97 19.03 -0.91
C ASN A 154 -2.51 17.91 -1.82
N GLU A 155 -2.96 16.79 -1.25
CA GLU A 155 -3.61 15.71 -1.97
C GLU A 155 -4.86 16.18 -2.73
N ILE A 156 -5.76 16.91 -2.06
CA ILE A 156 -7.02 17.37 -2.66
C ILE A 156 -6.75 18.47 -3.70
N VAL A 157 -5.92 19.46 -3.38
CA VAL A 157 -5.55 20.53 -4.31
C VAL A 157 -4.95 19.97 -5.59
N THR A 158 -4.02 19.02 -5.46
CA THR A 158 -3.36 18.38 -6.62
C THR A 158 -4.37 17.62 -7.48
N LYS A 159 -5.26 16.86 -6.84
CA LYS A 159 -6.28 16.10 -7.55
C LYS A 159 -7.23 17.02 -8.33
N GLU A 160 -7.69 18.11 -7.70
CA GLU A 160 -8.63 19.05 -8.32
C GLU A 160 -7.95 19.91 -9.41
N TYR A 161 -6.70 20.32 -9.21
CA TYR A 161 -5.96 21.12 -10.21
C TYR A 161 -5.76 20.37 -11.53
N TYR A 162 -5.47 19.07 -11.46
CA TYR A 162 -5.26 18.22 -12.63
C TYR A 162 -6.53 17.49 -13.11
N ASN A 163 -7.72 17.76 -12.55
CA ASN A 163 -8.92 16.95 -12.80
C ASN A 163 -9.39 16.91 -14.27
N TYR A 164 -8.86 17.79 -15.11
CA TYR A 164 -9.10 17.82 -16.56
C TYR A 164 -8.45 16.63 -17.29
N ASP A 165 -7.43 16.00 -16.72
CA ASP A 165 -6.78 14.80 -17.23
C ASP A 165 -6.75 13.74 -16.13
N LYS A 166 -7.48 12.64 -16.35
CA LYS A 166 -7.68 11.59 -15.36
C LYS A 166 -6.37 10.92 -14.96
N ASP A 167 -5.49 10.66 -15.92
CA ASP A 167 -4.25 9.93 -15.68
C ASP A 167 -3.22 10.84 -15.03
N LEU A 168 -3.12 12.09 -15.50
CA LEU A 168 -2.27 13.10 -14.88
C LEU A 168 -2.70 13.41 -13.44
N SER A 169 -4.00 13.57 -13.20
CA SER A 169 -4.57 13.76 -11.86
C SER A 169 -4.23 12.60 -10.94
N TRP A 170 -4.40 11.37 -11.42
CA TRP A 170 -4.14 10.18 -10.62
C TRP A 170 -2.65 10.02 -10.27
N ASN A 171 -1.76 10.25 -11.23
CA ASN A 171 -0.31 10.14 -11.03
C ASN A 171 0.18 11.17 -10.01
N ASN A 172 -0.16 12.45 -10.19
CA ASN A 172 0.23 13.51 -9.26
C ASN A 172 -0.39 13.33 -7.87
N TYR A 173 -1.66 12.92 -7.79
CA TYR A 173 -2.30 12.57 -6.52
C TYR A 173 -1.58 11.42 -5.81
N THR A 174 -1.15 10.40 -6.54
CA THR A 174 -0.42 9.25 -6.00
C THR A 174 0.95 9.66 -5.47
N GLU A 175 1.68 10.51 -6.18
CA GLU A 175 2.95 11.06 -5.70
C GLU A 175 2.78 11.86 -4.41
N GLU A 176 1.78 12.74 -4.35
CA GLU A 176 1.48 13.49 -3.12
C GLU A 176 1.08 12.55 -1.98
N LYS A 177 0.30 11.51 -2.26
CA LYS A 177 -0.05 10.50 -1.26
C LYS A 177 1.18 9.76 -0.73
N ILE A 178 2.18 9.46 -1.56
CA ILE A 178 3.44 8.86 -1.13
C ILE A 178 4.18 9.81 -0.18
N LYS A 179 4.34 11.09 -0.57
CA LYS A 179 4.97 12.12 0.28
C LYS A 179 4.22 12.29 1.61
N SER A 180 2.88 12.28 1.57
CA SER A 180 2.03 12.34 2.77
C SER A 180 2.31 11.17 3.70
N SER A 181 2.35 9.94 3.17
CA SER A 181 2.65 8.74 3.94
C SER A 181 4.05 8.78 4.55
N ASP A 182 5.07 9.21 3.79
CA ASP A 182 6.43 9.35 4.33
C ASP A 182 6.49 10.36 5.48
N LYS A 183 5.84 11.52 5.35
CA LYS A 183 5.77 12.52 6.44
C LYS A 183 5.03 11.99 7.66
N GLU A 184 3.91 11.29 7.45
CA GLU A 184 3.14 10.66 8.53
C GLU A 184 4.00 9.63 9.27
N ARG A 185 4.72 8.80 8.51
CA ARG A 185 5.65 7.80 9.00
C ARG A 185 6.73 8.41 9.90
N GLU A 186 7.45 9.40 9.42
CA GLU A 186 8.50 10.07 10.19
C GLU A 186 7.95 10.76 11.44
N LEU A 187 6.74 11.33 11.37
CA LEU A 187 6.10 11.93 12.54
C LEU A 187 5.73 10.88 13.60
N LEU A 188 5.09 9.78 13.20
CA LEU A 188 4.76 8.69 14.11
C LEU A 188 6.01 8.05 14.72
N LYS A 189 7.09 7.93 13.94
CA LYS A 189 8.41 7.51 14.40
C LYS A 189 8.97 8.44 15.47
N SER A 190 8.88 9.76 15.24
CA SER A 190 9.31 10.76 16.23
C SER A 190 8.54 10.70 17.55
N PHE A 191 7.32 10.15 17.54
CA PHE A 191 6.51 9.94 18.74
C PHE A 191 6.82 8.64 19.47
N GLY A 192 7.70 7.79 18.94
CA GLY A 192 7.90 6.42 19.42
C GLY A 192 6.69 5.51 19.15
N LEU A 193 5.76 5.93 18.28
CA LEU A 193 4.52 5.23 17.96
C LEU A 193 4.63 4.40 16.69
N PHE A 194 5.86 4.12 16.25
CA PHE A 194 6.16 3.29 15.09
C PHE A 194 5.83 1.80 15.25
N TYR A 195 5.05 1.46 16.28
CA TYR A 195 4.59 0.13 16.62
C TYR A 195 3.07 0.14 16.72
N SER A 196 2.37 -0.43 15.76
CA SER A 196 1.03 -0.93 16.02
C SER A 196 1.18 -2.30 16.67
N LYS A 197 0.80 -2.44 17.94
CA LYS A 197 0.62 -3.76 18.55
C LYS A 197 -0.43 -4.52 17.73
N ASN A 198 0.04 -5.46 16.92
CA ASN A 198 -0.80 -6.49 16.34
C ASN A 198 -0.16 -7.83 16.71
N THR A 199 -0.98 -8.87 16.86
CA THR A 199 -0.54 -10.18 17.36
C THR A 199 0.61 -10.79 16.56
N LYS A 200 0.73 -10.46 15.26
CA LYS A 200 1.81 -10.93 14.38
C LYS A 200 3.15 -10.25 14.69
N THR A 201 3.17 -8.93 14.80
CA THR A 201 4.37 -8.17 15.16
C THR A 201 4.81 -8.49 16.58
N ASP A 202 3.85 -8.68 17.51
CA ASP A 202 4.16 -9.09 18.89
C ASP A 202 4.77 -10.51 18.93
N THR A 203 4.26 -11.44 18.10
CA THR A 203 4.84 -12.78 17.96
C THR A 203 6.24 -12.72 17.34
N LEU A 204 6.44 -11.88 16.32
CA LEU A 204 7.75 -11.66 15.71
C LEU A 204 8.75 -11.10 16.74
N ILE A 205 8.37 -10.06 17.50
CA ILE A 205 9.19 -9.47 18.56
C ILE A 205 9.55 -10.52 19.61
N LYS A 206 8.57 -11.32 20.06
CA LYS A 206 8.81 -12.41 21.01
C LYS A 206 9.88 -13.37 20.48
N LYS A 207 9.75 -13.82 19.23
CA LYS A 207 10.72 -14.73 18.61
C LYS A 207 12.09 -14.11 18.39
N LEU A 208 12.15 -12.83 18.05
CA LEU A 208 13.42 -12.09 17.92
C LEU A 208 14.14 -11.98 19.27
N ASN A 209 13.39 -11.77 20.36
CA ASN A 209 13.93 -11.79 21.72
C ASN A 209 14.40 -13.21 22.12
N GLU A 210 13.66 -14.26 21.75
CA GLU A 210 14.08 -15.66 21.97
C GLU A 210 15.38 -15.98 21.21
N ALA A 211 15.54 -15.43 20.01
CA ALA A 211 16.76 -15.49 19.21
C ALA A 211 17.89 -14.57 19.72
N LYS A 212 17.67 -13.83 20.82
CA LYS A 212 18.64 -12.89 21.43
C LYS A 212 19.10 -11.77 20.50
N VAL A 213 18.22 -11.33 19.59
CA VAL A 213 18.45 -10.16 18.75
C VAL A 213 18.30 -8.91 19.64
N ASP A 214 19.22 -7.96 19.53
CA ASP A 214 19.15 -6.72 20.32
C ASP A 214 18.05 -5.77 19.80
N VAL A 215 17.68 -4.83 20.66
CA VAL A 215 16.58 -3.89 20.42
C VAL A 215 16.80 -3.05 19.15
N GLU A 216 18.05 -2.67 18.85
CA GLU A 216 18.33 -1.87 17.66
C GLU A 216 18.05 -2.66 16.37
N ARG A 217 18.56 -3.90 16.28
CA ARG A 217 18.29 -4.80 15.15
C ARG A 217 16.81 -5.19 15.04
N ILE A 218 16.12 -5.41 16.17
CA ILE A 218 14.66 -5.64 16.19
C ILE A 218 13.91 -4.48 15.53
N ASN A 219 14.30 -3.24 15.85
CA ASN A 219 13.66 -2.05 15.30
C ASN A 219 13.90 -1.91 13.79
N GLN A 220 15.09 -2.27 13.30
CA GLN A 220 15.41 -2.30 11.86
C GLN A 220 14.54 -3.33 11.11
N ILE A 221 14.35 -4.52 11.69
CA ILE A 221 13.50 -5.58 11.10
C ILE A 221 12.04 -5.15 11.01
N ILE A 222 11.53 -4.51 12.06
CA ILE A 222 10.14 -4.04 12.09
C ILE A 222 9.92 -2.92 11.07
N LEU A 223 10.90 -2.02 10.93
CA LEU A 223 10.88 -1.00 9.89
C LEU A 223 10.84 -1.62 8.49
N ALA A 224 11.71 -2.60 8.22
CA ALA A 224 11.74 -3.30 6.94
C ALA A 224 10.41 -4.01 6.63
N LEU A 225 9.78 -4.63 7.65
CA LEU A 225 8.49 -5.30 7.51
C LEU A 225 7.35 -4.32 7.21
N GLN A 226 7.38 -3.13 7.79
CA GLN A 226 6.38 -2.10 7.54
C GLN A 226 6.53 -1.50 6.13
N VAL A 227 7.76 -1.28 5.66
CA VAL A 227 8.01 -0.87 4.26
C VAL A 227 7.47 -1.92 3.28
N LEU A 228 7.66 -3.21 3.57
CA LEU A 228 7.08 -4.30 2.79
C LEU A 228 5.54 -4.23 2.77
N GLN A 229 4.91 -4.08 3.94
CA GLN A 229 3.45 -3.98 4.06
C GLN A 229 2.88 -2.77 3.29
N GLU A 230 3.53 -1.61 3.37
CA GLU A 230 3.11 -0.41 2.64
C GLU A 230 3.24 -0.56 1.12
N ARG A 231 4.31 -1.22 0.65
CA ARG A 231 4.51 -1.51 -0.77
C ARG A 231 3.44 -2.47 -1.29
N ASN A 232 3.07 -3.49 -0.49
CA ASN A 232 1.98 -4.40 -0.82
C ASN A 232 0.61 -3.72 -0.74
N ASP A 233 0.38 -2.82 0.21
CA ASP A 233 -0.89 -2.11 0.38
C ASP A 233 -1.23 -1.23 -0.84
N LYS A 234 -0.22 -0.80 -1.59
CA LYS A 234 -0.33 -0.06 -2.85
C LYS A 234 -0.70 -0.95 -4.04
N ARG A 235 -0.66 -2.28 -3.92
CA ARG A 235 -1.05 -3.25 -4.96
C ARG A 235 -2.47 -3.79 -4.76
N LEU A 236 -3.08 -4.22 -5.86
CA LEU A 236 -4.50 -4.58 -5.98
C LEU A 236 -4.93 -5.62 -4.94
N LYS A 237 -6.12 -5.41 -4.39
CA LYS A 237 -6.74 -6.08 -3.23
C LYS A 237 -6.93 -7.61 -3.33
N THR A 238 -6.62 -8.24 -4.45
CA THR A 238 -7.19 -9.55 -4.84
C THR A 238 -6.63 -10.75 -4.09
N TRP A 239 -5.55 -10.62 -3.32
CA TRP A 239 -4.88 -11.76 -2.68
C TRP A 239 -4.82 -11.74 -1.15
N ARG A 240 -5.34 -10.68 -0.51
CA ARG A 240 -5.17 -10.43 0.94
C ARG A 240 -5.93 -11.40 1.87
N GLU A 241 -6.84 -12.23 1.35
CA GLU A 241 -7.69 -13.07 2.19
C GLU A 241 -6.96 -14.33 2.73
N ASN A 242 -5.84 -14.74 2.13
CA ASN A 242 -5.05 -15.88 2.61
C ASN A 242 -3.86 -15.49 3.52
N ASP A 243 -3.61 -14.19 3.73
CA ASP A 243 -2.42 -13.65 4.42
C ASP A 243 -2.52 -13.65 5.96
N ALA A 244 -3.61 -14.12 6.55
CA ALA A 244 -3.94 -13.85 7.95
C ALA A 244 -3.04 -14.52 8.99
N ALA A 245 -2.25 -15.56 8.65
CA ALA A 245 -1.56 -16.39 9.64
C ALA A 245 -0.08 -16.03 9.92
N TYR A 246 0.64 -15.46 8.96
CA TYR A 246 2.10 -15.31 9.04
C TYR A 246 2.57 -13.85 9.18
N ALA A 247 3.77 -13.66 9.76
CA ALA A 247 4.40 -12.35 9.91
C ALA A 247 4.92 -11.82 8.57
N PHE A 248 5.41 -12.70 7.69
CA PHE A 248 5.67 -12.44 6.28
C PHE A 248 5.48 -13.75 5.50
N ASN A 249 5.12 -13.66 4.21
CA ASN A 249 4.94 -14.83 3.35
C ASN A 249 6.19 -15.12 2.52
N PHE A 250 6.51 -16.39 2.32
CA PHE A 250 7.54 -16.80 1.39
C PHE A 250 6.93 -16.98 0.00
N HIS A 251 7.12 -15.99 -0.88
CA HIS A 251 6.57 -16.02 -2.25
C HIS A 251 7.48 -16.73 -3.25
N ASP A 252 6.85 -17.27 -4.30
CA ASP A 252 7.50 -17.97 -5.41
C ASP A 252 7.86 -17.01 -6.57
N PRO A 253 8.82 -17.38 -7.45
CA PRO A 253 9.29 -16.53 -8.55
C PRO A 253 8.24 -16.10 -9.60
N GLY A 254 7.03 -16.66 -9.53
CA GLY A 254 5.91 -16.31 -10.40
C GLY A 254 4.94 -15.27 -9.80
N ASP A 255 5.16 -14.87 -8.55
CA ASP A 255 4.33 -13.87 -7.86
C ASP A 255 4.77 -12.45 -8.25
N ASP A 256 3.82 -11.55 -8.52
CA ASP A 256 4.14 -10.16 -8.85
C ASP A 256 4.81 -9.43 -7.69
N GLU A 257 4.63 -9.90 -6.44
CA GLU A 257 5.27 -9.42 -5.23
C GLU A 257 6.72 -9.92 -5.04
N TYR A 258 7.17 -10.94 -5.80
CA TYR A 258 8.43 -11.64 -5.56
C TYR A 258 9.65 -10.72 -5.42
N ALA A 259 9.79 -9.70 -6.29
CA ALA A 259 10.93 -8.77 -6.23
C ALA A 259 10.98 -7.94 -4.94
N ILE A 260 9.82 -7.53 -4.40
CA ILE A 260 9.74 -6.75 -3.15
C ILE A 260 10.12 -7.64 -1.96
N TYR A 261 9.71 -8.91 -2.02
CA TYR A 261 10.05 -9.88 -1.00
C TYR A 261 11.52 -10.29 -1.04
N LEU A 262 12.17 -10.30 -2.22
CA LEU A 262 13.62 -10.48 -2.33
C LEU A 262 14.40 -9.33 -1.69
N ASP A 263 14.01 -8.07 -1.93
CA ASP A 263 14.60 -6.90 -1.27
C ASP A 263 14.45 -6.97 0.26
N PHE A 264 13.26 -7.34 0.73
CA PHE A 264 13.04 -7.56 2.17
C PHE A 264 13.92 -8.68 2.75
N ARG A 265 14.07 -9.81 2.04
CA ARG A 265 14.96 -10.91 2.46
C ARG A 265 16.43 -10.49 2.48
N GLU A 266 16.87 -9.72 1.49
CA GLU A 266 18.22 -9.16 1.47
C GLU A 266 18.46 -8.30 2.71
N GLN A 267 17.51 -7.41 3.05
CA GLN A 267 17.58 -6.59 4.25
C GLN A 267 17.61 -7.43 5.52
N LEU A 268 16.75 -8.46 5.64
CA LEU A 268 16.77 -9.38 6.79
C LEU A 268 18.13 -10.07 6.93
N SER A 269 18.73 -10.54 5.84
CA SER A 269 20.02 -11.24 5.87
C SER A 269 21.21 -10.35 6.26
N LYS A 270 21.07 -9.02 6.13
CA LYS A 270 22.05 -8.03 6.59
C LYS A 270 21.91 -7.74 8.09
N ILE A 271 20.74 -8.01 8.68
CA ILE A 271 20.42 -7.71 10.07
C ILE A 271 20.53 -8.96 10.95
N LEU A 272 19.94 -10.08 10.50
CA LEU A 272 19.91 -11.35 11.20
C LEU A 272 21.01 -12.27 10.69
N LYS A 273 21.63 -13.02 11.60
CA LYS A 273 22.42 -14.19 11.24
C LYS A 273 21.49 -15.36 10.87
N ILE A 274 22.02 -16.36 10.17
CA ILE A 274 21.21 -17.50 9.72
C ILE A 274 20.62 -18.30 10.90
N GLU A 275 21.33 -18.40 12.02
CA GLU A 275 20.87 -19.09 13.23
C GLU A 275 19.74 -18.33 13.93
N GLU A 276 19.83 -16.99 13.93
CA GLU A 276 18.76 -16.11 14.43
C GLU A 276 17.53 -16.20 13.51
N PHE A 277 17.74 -16.22 12.19
CA PHE A 277 16.68 -16.39 11.19
C PHE A 277 15.96 -17.73 11.34
N GLU A 278 16.71 -18.83 11.51
CA GLU A 278 16.14 -20.16 11.77
C GLU A 278 15.21 -20.11 12.98
N THR A 279 15.71 -19.62 14.12
CA THR A 279 14.94 -19.53 15.36
C THR A 279 13.61 -18.76 15.16
N VAL A 280 13.65 -17.66 14.40
CA VAL A 280 12.49 -16.79 14.18
C VAL A 280 11.49 -17.38 13.19
N PHE A 281 11.97 -17.97 12.09
CA PHE A 281 11.13 -18.28 10.93
C PHE A 281 10.91 -19.77 10.67
N VAL A 282 11.67 -20.70 11.26
CA VAL A 282 11.57 -22.14 10.97
C VAL A 282 10.15 -22.69 11.13
N SER A 283 9.40 -22.23 12.14
CA SER A 283 8.03 -22.69 12.36
C SER A 283 7.07 -22.33 11.22
N GLN A 284 7.37 -21.27 10.45
CA GLN A 284 6.56 -20.88 9.28
C GLN A 284 6.84 -21.82 8.09
N MET A 285 7.99 -22.49 8.09
CA MET A 285 8.44 -23.43 7.06
C MET A 285 8.19 -24.91 7.44
N GLN A 286 7.66 -25.17 8.64
CA GLN A 286 7.56 -26.52 9.21
C GLN A 286 6.81 -27.51 8.31
N ASN A 287 5.72 -27.09 7.68
CA ASN A 287 4.96 -27.97 6.79
C ASN A 287 5.77 -28.37 5.55
N ARG A 288 6.56 -27.45 5.00
CA ARG A 288 7.48 -27.72 3.88
C ARG A 288 8.56 -28.71 4.34
N ILE A 289 9.17 -28.46 5.50
CA ILE A 289 10.21 -29.31 6.09
C ILE A 289 9.70 -30.74 6.28
N ILE A 290 8.53 -30.92 6.90
CA ILE A 290 7.95 -32.25 7.16
C ILE A 290 7.66 -32.99 5.85
N ARG A 291 7.02 -32.32 4.89
CA ARG A 291 6.67 -32.94 3.60
C ARG A 291 7.92 -33.39 2.84
N ASP A 292 8.93 -32.54 2.75
CA ASP A 292 10.15 -32.83 1.99
C ASP A 292 10.96 -33.93 2.71
N THR A 293 10.98 -33.93 4.05
CA THR A 293 11.55 -35.00 4.89
C THR A 293 10.86 -36.34 4.64
N GLN A 294 9.53 -36.39 4.67
CA GLN A 294 8.78 -37.63 4.44
C GLN A 294 9.02 -38.21 3.05
N LYS A 295 9.05 -37.36 2.03
CA LYS A 295 9.31 -37.77 0.65
C LYS A 295 10.70 -38.39 0.50
N GLU A 296 11.72 -37.76 1.05
CA GLU A 296 13.10 -38.27 0.99
C GLU A 296 13.29 -39.52 1.84
N PHE A 297 12.72 -39.54 3.05
CA PHE A 297 12.78 -40.69 3.95
C PHE A 297 12.12 -41.93 3.35
N GLN A 298 10.97 -41.78 2.68
CA GLN A 298 10.31 -42.90 2.02
C GLN A 298 11.18 -43.49 0.90
N ALA A 299 11.86 -42.64 0.10
CA ALA A 299 12.78 -43.12 -0.93
C ALA A 299 13.97 -43.92 -0.33
N LEU A 300 14.48 -43.51 0.83
CA LEU A 300 15.53 -44.27 1.54
C LEU A 300 15.01 -45.59 2.11
N LYS A 301 13.77 -45.59 2.63
CA LYS A 301 13.11 -46.80 3.15
C LYS A 301 12.85 -47.84 2.06
N ASP A 302 12.56 -47.40 0.85
CA ASP A 302 12.37 -48.28 -0.30
C ASP A 302 13.72 -48.84 -0.81
N ALA A 303 14.79 -48.06 -0.69
CA ALA A 303 16.13 -48.42 -1.18
C ALA A 303 16.91 -49.34 -0.23
N TYR A 304 16.74 -49.19 1.08
CA TYR A 304 17.53 -49.90 2.09
C TYR A 304 16.64 -50.70 3.03
N LYS A 305 17.07 -51.90 3.42
CA LYS A 305 16.36 -52.74 4.40
C LYS A 305 16.99 -52.59 5.77
N LEU A 306 16.50 -51.63 6.55
CA LEU A 306 16.96 -51.37 7.92
C LEU A 306 15.91 -51.81 8.94
N ASN A 307 16.29 -51.86 10.22
CA ASN A 307 15.34 -52.07 11.32
C ASN A 307 14.72 -50.73 11.78
N ASP A 308 13.68 -50.78 12.60
CA ASP A 308 12.94 -49.59 13.04
C ASP A 308 13.81 -48.58 13.80
N GLN A 309 14.75 -49.05 14.62
CA GLN A 309 15.66 -48.17 15.35
C GLN A 309 16.60 -47.42 14.42
N GLN A 310 17.16 -48.11 13.42
CA GLN A 310 17.98 -47.52 12.37
C GLN A 310 17.19 -46.53 11.52
N TYR A 311 15.93 -46.85 11.19
CA TYR A 311 15.05 -45.93 10.47
C TYR A 311 14.76 -44.65 11.26
N ASN A 312 14.55 -44.73 12.57
CA ASN A 312 14.37 -43.56 13.42
C ASN A 312 15.61 -42.65 13.42
N GLU A 313 16.82 -43.22 13.34
CA GLU A 313 18.06 -42.45 13.22
C GLU A 313 18.19 -41.78 11.84
N ILE A 314 17.84 -42.49 10.76
CA ILE A 314 17.85 -41.92 9.41
C ILE A 314 16.80 -40.81 9.27
N GLU A 315 15.59 -40.98 9.80
CA GLU A 315 14.53 -39.97 9.75
C GLU A 315 14.99 -38.66 10.39
N LYS A 316 15.70 -38.72 11.53
CA LYS A 316 16.29 -37.53 12.19
C LYS A 316 17.33 -36.85 11.31
N LEU A 317 18.24 -37.61 10.70
CA LEU A 317 19.25 -37.03 9.80
C LEU A 317 18.62 -36.38 8.56
N VAL A 318 17.56 -36.98 8.01
CA VAL A 318 16.82 -36.41 6.87
C VAL A 318 16.05 -35.16 7.30
N LEU A 319 15.49 -35.14 8.51
CA LEU A 319 14.83 -33.96 9.06
C LEU A 319 15.83 -32.81 9.27
N ASP A 320 17.00 -33.09 9.84
CA ASP A 320 18.07 -32.10 10.04
C ASP A 320 18.55 -31.53 8.70
N LYS A 321 18.77 -32.42 7.70
CA LYS A 321 19.10 -32.02 6.33
C LYS A 321 18.06 -31.07 5.76
N ASN A 322 16.79 -31.46 5.79
CA ASN A 322 15.72 -30.69 5.15
C ASN A 322 15.42 -29.38 5.88
N THR A 323 15.56 -29.35 7.21
CA THR A 323 15.48 -28.12 8.00
C THR A 323 16.55 -27.13 7.55
N GLU A 324 17.83 -27.53 7.57
CA GLU A 324 18.92 -26.63 7.20
C GLU A 324 18.87 -26.24 5.72
N LYS A 325 18.49 -27.17 4.84
CA LYS A 325 18.31 -26.92 3.40
C LYS A 325 17.29 -25.81 3.17
N ILE A 326 16.11 -25.91 3.77
CA ILE A 326 15.02 -24.94 3.57
C ILE A 326 15.37 -23.60 4.21
N VAL A 327 15.96 -23.59 5.41
CA VAL A 327 16.45 -22.37 6.06
C VAL A 327 17.48 -21.66 5.18
N THR A 328 18.47 -22.41 4.66
CA THR A 328 19.51 -21.89 3.78
C THR A 328 18.93 -21.33 2.49
N GLU A 329 17.96 -22.04 1.89
CA GLU A 329 17.25 -21.58 0.72
C GLU A 329 16.56 -20.24 0.98
N GLU A 330 15.71 -20.16 2.00
CA GLU A 330 14.91 -18.95 2.23
C GLU A 330 15.76 -17.77 2.69
N TYR A 331 16.84 -18.00 3.45
CA TYR A 331 17.77 -16.98 3.92
C TYR A 331 18.57 -16.34 2.78
N TYR A 332 19.09 -17.14 1.85
CA TYR A 332 19.92 -16.64 0.74
C TYR A 332 19.17 -16.40 -0.57
N LYS A 333 17.85 -16.65 -0.62
CA LYS A 333 17.03 -16.59 -1.86
C LYS A 333 17.14 -15.26 -2.63
N TYR A 334 17.51 -14.17 -1.95
CA TYR A 334 17.75 -12.86 -2.55
C TYR A 334 18.91 -12.83 -3.56
N SER A 335 19.85 -13.78 -3.49
CA SER A 335 20.97 -13.92 -4.43
C SER A 335 21.05 -15.35 -4.93
N TYR A 336 20.64 -15.56 -6.19
CA TYR A 336 20.57 -16.90 -6.79
C TYR A 336 21.90 -17.65 -6.74
N GLU A 337 23.01 -16.99 -7.09
CA GLU A 337 24.33 -17.61 -7.10
C GLU A 337 24.79 -18.02 -5.69
N LEU A 338 24.61 -17.12 -4.71
CA LEU A 338 24.99 -17.36 -3.32
C LEU A 338 24.14 -18.50 -2.72
N TYR A 339 22.82 -18.45 -2.95
CA TYR A 339 21.90 -19.50 -2.53
C TYR A 339 22.31 -20.86 -3.08
N GLN A 340 22.56 -20.98 -4.40
CA GLN A 340 22.94 -22.24 -5.03
C GLN A 340 24.26 -22.79 -4.46
N GLN A 341 25.25 -21.92 -4.23
CA GLN A 341 26.52 -22.33 -3.65
C GLN A 341 26.34 -22.87 -2.22
N LYS A 342 25.58 -22.17 -1.39
CA LYS A 342 25.32 -22.56 0.01
C LYS A 342 24.49 -23.84 0.09
N LEU A 343 23.47 -23.98 -0.76
CA LEU A 343 22.63 -25.17 -0.81
C LEU A 343 23.42 -26.42 -1.16
N ARG A 344 24.28 -26.36 -2.19
CA ARG A 344 25.13 -27.49 -2.59
C ARG A 344 26.05 -27.96 -1.46
N ALA A 345 26.59 -27.02 -0.69
CA ALA A 345 27.45 -27.35 0.45
C ALA A 345 26.67 -28.08 1.56
N VAL A 346 25.46 -27.60 1.87
CA VAL A 346 24.55 -28.24 2.84
C VAL A 346 24.15 -29.64 2.38
N GLU A 347 23.68 -29.76 1.13
CA GLU A 347 23.27 -31.05 0.56
C GLU A 347 24.42 -32.05 0.55
N TYR A 348 25.61 -31.66 0.09
CA TYR A 348 26.77 -32.53 0.06
C TYR A 348 27.15 -33.05 1.46
N ARG A 349 27.22 -32.16 2.46
CA ARG A 349 27.61 -32.55 3.82
C ARG A 349 26.62 -33.55 4.42
N HIS A 350 25.33 -33.28 4.30
CA HIS A 350 24.29 -34.14 4.87
C HIS A 350 24.13 -35.46 4.11
N GLU A 351 24.16 -35.44 2.79
CA GLU A 351 24.08 -36.67 1.98
C GLU A 351 25.26 -37.60 2.22
N LYS A 352 26.46 -37.03 2.40
CA LYS A 352 27.62 -37.81 2.81
C LYS A 352 27.40 -38.46 4.18
N ASN A 353 26.94 -37.69 5.17
CA ASN A 353 26.70 -38.21 6.52
C ASN A 353 25.63 -39.32 6.54
N ILE A 354 24.50 -39.12 5.86
CA ILE A 354 23.42 -40.11 5.73
C ILE A 354 23.96 -41.39 5.07
N ARG A 355 24.71 -41.26 3.97
CA ARG A 355 25.31 -42.40 3.26
C ARG A 355 26.27 -43.18 4.14
N GLU A 356 27.17 -42.51 4.85
CA GLU A 356 28.13 -43.13 5.76
C GLU A 356 27.43 -43.84 6.93
N THR A 357 26.32 -43.26 7.42
CA THR A 357 25.52 -43.84 8.50
C THR A 357 24.82 -45.12 8.04
N ILE A 358 24.16 -45.08 6.88
CA ILE A 358 23.52 -46.26 6.26
C ILE A 358 24.55 -47.36 6.03
N GLN A 359 25.73 -47.04 5.49
CA GLN A 359 26.78 -48.04 5.25
C GLN A 359 27.23 -48.72 6.54
N LYS A 360 27.41 -47.97 7.63
CA LYS A 360 27.73 -48.55 8.94
C LYS A 360 26.62 -49.48 9.44
N MET A 361 25.37 -49.07 9.33
CA MET A 361 24.21 -49.86 9.76
C MET A 361 24.07 -51.17 8.98
N VAL A 362 24.26 -51.12 7.65
CA VAL A 362 24.20 -52.32 6.79
C VAL A 362 25.34 -53.27 7.11
N ASN A 363 26.57 -52.78 7.27
CA ASN A 363 27.75 -53.61 7.56
C ASN A 363 27.62 -54.35 8.90
N VAL A 364 27.14 -53.69 9.95
CA VAL A 364 26.87 -54.31 11.27
C VAL A 364 25.81 -55.41 11.17
N THR A 365 24.81 -55.24 10.30
CA THR A 365 23.74 -56.25 10.11
C THR A 365 24.26 -57.52 9.42
N THR A 366 25.33 -57.41 8.61
CA THR A 366 26.00 -58.56 7.97
C THR A 366 26.91 -59.33 8.92
N GLU A 367 27.53 -58.68 9.90
CA GLU A 367 28.41 -59.34 10.88
C GLU A 367 27.61 -60.13 11.93
N ILE A 368 26.42 -59.69 12.31
CA ILE A 368 25.54 -60.41 13.26
C ILE A 368 24.93 -61.69 12.63
N LYS A 369 24.97 -61.81 11.29
CA LYS A 369 24.43 -62.98 10.55
C LYS A 369 25.49 -64.00 10.12
N LYS A 370 26.77 -63.75 10.40
CA LYS A 370 27.86 -64.74 10.26
C LYS A 370 28.13 -65.36 11.61
#